data_AF-A0A8E0RWL4-F1
#
_entry.id   AF-A0A8E0RWL4-F1
#
_cell.length_a   1.000
_cell.length_b   1.000
_cell.length_c   1.000
_cell.angle_alpha   90.00
_cell.angle_beta   90.00
_cell.angle_gamma   90.00
#
_symmetry.space_group_name_H-M   'P 1'
#
loop_
_entity.id
_entity.type
_entity.pdbx_description
1 polymer ?
#
loop_
_entity_poly.entity_id
_entity_poly.type
_entity_poly.pdbx_seq_one_letter_code
_entity_poly.pdbx_strand_id
1 'polypeptide(L)'
;MGVFGGVSGALFVKINAALTTHRQRFISSKPAKVLEVALISFLTTSVGFVLIWLIDDCSPIAYTTSPNPLKLMCADNEFNSLSSLLFTTPERSLRTLFHDPPSSFKVSSLIIFFMIYYFIACITYGLAVPAGLFIPSLLIGASWGRVVGSWMNSSYPSQFPDPGKFALIGAAAQLGGIVRMTLSLTVILMEATGNVIVGLPLLMTLIVAKYTGDYLSETIIEKLTDEDLDLFIDFRPYMCEAPYSVPELRGMITRKDLCRFRFEAYGDAFRVEELAFSRKITKPVAS
;
A
#
# COMPACT_ATOMS: atom_id res chain seq x y z
N MET A 1 -2.13 2.90 18.03
CA MET A 1 -1.34 2.71 16.80
C MET A 1 -1.98 1.73 15.83
N GLY A 2 -2.21 0.46 16.20
CA GLY A 2 -2.81 -0.54 15.31
C GLY A 2 -4.14 -0.09 14.67
N VAL A 3 -5.08 0.41 15.47
CA VAL A 3 -6.37 0.93 14.96
C VAL A 3 -6.18 2.06 13.95
N PHE A 4 -5.30 3.02 14.25
CA PHE A 4 -5.02 4.14 13.35
C PHE A 4 -4.43 3.66 12.03
N GLY A 5 -3.42 2.76 12.07
CA GLY A 5 -2.81 2.18 10.88
C GLY A 5 -3.78 1.35 10.03
N GLY A 6 -4.73 0.66 10.66
CA GLY A 6 -5.80 -0.06 9.96
C GLY A 6 -6.81 0.88 9.29
N VAL A 7 -7.23 1.95 9.98
CA VAL A 7 -8.14 2.96 9.42
C VAL A 7 -7.49 3.73 8.28
N SER A 8 -6.27 4.24 8.48
CA SER A 8 -5.51 4.99 7.47
C SER A 8 -5.13 4.10 6.28
N GLY A 9 -4.85 2.81 6.53
CA GLY A 9 -4.60 1.82 5.51
C GLY A 9 -5.85 1.49 4.69
N ALA A 10 -7.00 1.27 5.33
CA ALA A 10 -8.26 1.03 4.63
C ALA A 10 -8.70 2.24 3.80
N LEU A 11 -8.49 3.46 4.30
CA LEU A 11 -8.72 4.69 3.54
C LEU A 11 -7.81 4.75 2.30
N PHE A 12 -6.54 4.41 2.45
CA PHE A 12 -5.58 4.35 1.36
C PHE A 12 -6.04 3.39 0.25
N VAL A 13 -6.49 2.19 0.65
CA VAL A 13 -7.03 1.18 -0.29
C VAL A 13 -8.31 1.67 -0.98
N LYS A 14 -9.22 2.32 -0.26
CA LYS A 14 -10.47 2.87 -0.84
C LYS A 14 -10.19 3.98 -1.85
N ILE A 15 -9.32 4.93 -1.50
CA ILE A 15 -8.94 6.03 -2.39
C ILE A 15 -8.31 5.46 -3.66
N ASN A 16 -7.36 4.52 -3.52
CA ASN A 16 -6.70 3.92 -4.66
C ASN A 16 -7.66 3.15 -5.55
N ALA A 17 -8.58 2.36 -4.99
CA ALA A 17 -9.60 1.66 -5.77
C ALA A 17 -10.46 2.65 -6.57
N ALA A 18 -10.93 3.74 -5.95
CA ALA A 18 -11.70 4.77 -6.64
C ALA A 18 -10.88 5.44 -7.75
N LEU A 19 -9.59 5.70 -7.50
CA LEU A 19 -8.66 6.28 -8.47
C LEU A 19 -8.43 5.33 -9.66
N THR A 20 -8.28 4.03 -9.41
CA THR A 20 -8.11 3.01 -10.45
C THR A 20 -9.35 2.91 -11.32
N THR A 21 -10.55 2.84 -10.73
CA THR A 21 -11.81 2.84 -11.52
C THR A 21 -11.95 4.12 -12.35
N HIS A 22 -11.57 5.28 -11.79
CA HIS A 22 -11.55 6.54 -12.54
C HIS A 22 -10.58 6.50 -13.72
N ARG A 23 -9.36 5.99 -13.52
CA ARG A 23 -8.34 5.83 -14.56
C ARG A 23 -8.76 4.90 -15.67
N GLN A 24 -9.35 3.75 -15.34
CA GLN A 24 -9.85 2.80 -16.32
C GLN A 24 -10.94 3.43 -17.21
N ARG A 25 -11.80 4.28 -16.64
CA ARG A 25 -12.89 4.93 -17.37
C ARG A 25 -12.45 6.11 -18.24
N PHE A 26 -11.55 6.96 -17.74
CA PHE A 26 -11.16 8.20 -18.43
C PHE A 26 -9.81 8.11 -19.16
N ILE A 27 -8.86 7.30 -18.68
CA ILE A 27 -7.45 7.28 -19.09
C ILE A 27 -7.12 5.90 -19.68
N SER A 28 -7.80 5.56 -20.78
CA SER A 28 -7.61 4.26 -21.44
C SER A 28 -6.45 4.25 -22.46
N SER A 29 -6.23 5.37 -23.16
CA SER A 29 -5.25 5.43 -24.25
C SER A 29 -3.78 5.40 -23.76
N LYS A 30 -2.91 4.71 -24.53
CA LYS A 30 -1.46 4.62 -24.24
C LYS A 30 -0.79 5.99 -24.08
N PRO A 31 -0.98 7.00 -24.96
CA PRO A 31 -0.35 8.30 -24.78
C PRO A 31 -0.91 9.05 -23.56
N ALA A 32 -2.19 8.89 -23.22
CA ALA A 32 -2.75 9.50 -22.02
C ALA A 32 -2.12 8.92 -20.74
N LYS A 33 -1.84 7.61 -20.69
CA LYS A 33 -1.14 6.98 -19.57
C LYS A 33 0.28 7.53 -19.39
N VAL A 34 1.01 7.75 -20.48
CA VAL A 34 2.36 8.35 -20.42
C VAL A 34 2.30 9.81 -19.98
N LEU A 35 1.34 10.58 -20.51
CA LEU A 35 1.12 11.97 -20.12
C LEU A 35 0.76 12.09 -18.63
N GLU A 36 -0.08 11.19 -18.11
CA GLU A 36 -0.44 11.15 -16.70
C GLU A 36 0.79 10.95 -15.81
N VAL A 37 1.64 9.97 -16.14
CA VAL A 37 2.88 9.71 -15.39
C VAL A 37 3.81 10.93 -15.41
N ALA A 38 3.94 11.58 -16.58
CA ALA A 38 4.75 12.80 -16.72
C ALA A 38 4.19 13.98 -15.91
N LEU A 39 2.86 14.14 -15.86
CA LEU A 39 2.22 15.19 -15.07
C LEU A 39 2.37 14.95 -13.57
N ILE A 40 2.23 13.71 -13.12
CA ILE A 40 2.38 13.37 -11.69
C ILE A 40 3.84 13.52 -11.27
N SER A 41 4.81 13.09 -12.08
CA SER A 41 6.23 13.27 -11.76
C SER A 41 6.64 14.75 -11.71
N PHE A 42 6.09 15.57 -12.61
CA PHE A 42 6.26 17.02 -12.56
C PHE A 42 5.64 17.62 -11.29
N LEU A 43 4.42 17.21 -10.94
CA LEU A 43 3.72 17.67 -9.74
C LEU A 43 4.47 17.29 -8.46
N THR A 44 4.92 16.03 -8.32
CA THR A 44 5.62 15.57 -7.12
C THR A 44 6.95 16.27 -6.94
N THR A 45 7.71 16.48 -8.01
CA THR A 45 8.97 17.22 -7.99
C THR A 45 8.73 18.70 -7.62
N SER A 46 7.70 19.31 -8.21
CA SER A 46 7.34 20.70 -7.93
C SER A 46 6.93 20.89 -6.47
N VAL A 47 6.08 20.01 -5.94
CA VAL A 47 5.67 20.03 -4.52
C VAL A 47 6.89 19.85 -3.63
N GLY A 48 7.77 18.88 -3.91
CA GLY A 48 9.00 18.68 -3.14
C GLY A 48 9.87 19.93 -3.09
N PHE A 49 10.08 20.60 -4.22
CA PHE A 49 10.90 21.81 -4.29
C PHE A 49 10.27 22.99 -3.55
N VAL A 50 8.95 23.18 -3.69
CA VAL A 50 8.19 24.20 -2.95
C VAL A 50 8.29 23.98 -1.44
N LEU A 51 8.25 22.74 -0.97
CA LEU A 51 8.38 22.45 0.47
C LEU A 51 9.76 22.79 1.04
N ILE A 52 10.83 22.58 0.26
CA ILE A 52 12.17 23.00 0.68
C ILE A 52 12.21 24.50 0.95
N TRP A 53 11.52 25.28 0.10
CA TRP A 53 11.56 26.74 0.19
C TRP A 53 10.62 27.29 1.27
N LEU A 54 9.48 26.64 1.51
CA LEU A 54 8.49 27.08 2.50
C LEU A 54 8.83 26.66 3.93
N ILE A 55 9.58 25.57 4.13
CA ILE A 55 9.79 24.97 5.45
C ILE A 55 11.27 24.98 5.81
N ASP A 56 11.57 25.83 6.80
CA ASP A 56 12.92 26.01 7.32
C ASP A 56 13.15 25.10 8.56
N ASP A 57 13.65 23.89 8.31
CA ASP A 57 13.89 22.87 9.32
C ASP A 57 15.34 22.41 9.39
N CYS A 58 16.22 23.39 9.61
CA CYS A 58 17.63 23.17 9.88
C CYS A 58 17.85 22.58 11.28
N SER A 59 18.64 21.52 11.34
CA SER A 59 19.14 20.88 12.57
C SER A 59 20.64 20.63 12.43
N PRO A 60 21.43 20.69 13.52
CA PRO A 60 22.86 20.46 13.44
C PRO A 60 23.16 18.98 13.13
N ILE A 61 24.17 18.75 12.29
CA ILE A 61 24.55 17.41 11.79
C ILE A 61 24.86 16.41 12.91
N ALA A 62 25.25 16.88 14.10
CA ALA A 62 25.46 16.03 15.27
C ALA A 62 24.21 15.21 15.68
N TYR A 63 23.00 15.63 15.27
CA TYR A 63 21.77 14.91 15.56
C TYR A 63 21.39 13.86 14.52
N THR A 64 22.12 13.66 13.43
CA THR A 64 21.81 12.58 12.48
C THR A 64 22.91 11.53 12.44
N THR A 65 22.49 10.28 12.29
CA THR A 65 23.38 9.13 12.10
C THR A 65 23.63 8.88 10.60
N SER A 66 23.03 9.69 9.72
CA SER A 66 23.16 9.55 8.27
C SER A 66 24.57 9.94 7.81
N PRO A 67 25.24 9.10 6.99
CA PRO A 67 26.62 9.36 6.54
C PRO A 67 26.73 10.55 5.57
N ASN A 68 25.64 10.90 4.88
CA ASN A 68 25.61 12.02 3.93
C ASN A 68 24.25 12.74 4.06
N PRO A 69 24.05 13.58 5.09
CA PRO A 69 22.80 14.30 5.27
C PRO A 69 22.65 15.40 4.23
N LEU A 70 21.44 15.60 3.73
CA LEU A 70 21.18 16.60 2.71
C LEU A 70 21.22 18.01 3.32
N LYS A 71 22.19 18.81 2.88
CA LYS A 71 22.36 20.20 3.29
C LYS A 71 21.78 21.11 2.19
N LEU A 72 20.51 21.48 2.32
CA LEU A 72 19.87 22.47 1.46
C LEU A 72 19.36 23.61 2.35
N MET A 73 19.60 24.85 1.91
CA MET A 73 19.02 26.05 2.53
C MET A 73 19.30 26.21 4.04
N CYS A 74 20.44 25.69 4.52
CA CYS A 74 20.86 25.79 5.92
C CYS A 74 22.29 26.33 6.03
N ALA A 75 22.67 26.75 7.23
CA ALA A 75 24.03 27.19 7.51
C ALA A 75 25.06 26.04 7.44
N ASP A 76 26.34 26.39 7.41
CA ASP A 76 27.43 25.41 7.48
C ASP A 76 27.31 24.58 8.77
N ASN A 77 27.44 23.26 8.65
CA ASN A 77 27.24 22.25 9.71
C ASN A 77 25.79 21.95 10.14
N GLU A 78 24.81 22.45 9.39
CA GLU A 78 23.41 22.07 9.54
C GLU A 78 22.91 21.25 8.35
N PHE A 79 21.82 20.52 8.56
CA PHE A 79 21.10 19.79 7.52
C PHE A 79 19.60 20.05 7.67
N ASN A 80 18.88 19.98 6.55
CA ASN A 80 17.43 20.15 6.55
C ASN A 80 16.77 18.78 6.73
N SER A 81 16.13 18.55 7.89
CA SER A 81 15.57 17.25 8.23
C SER A 81 14.44 16.82 7.29
N LEU A 82 13.57 17.76 6.87
CA LEU A 82 12.48 17.48 5.94
C LEU A 82 13.00 17.15 4.54
N SER A 83 13.97 17.94 4.06
CA SER A 83 14.58 17.73 2.75
C SER A 83 15.32 16.39 2.69
N SER A 84 16.01 16.02 3.78
CA SER A 84 16.65 14.72 3.89
C SER A 84 15.66 13.56 3.79
N LEU A 85 14.41 13.72 4.25
CA LEU A 85 13.38 12.68 4.12
C LEU A 85 12.78 12.60 2.71
N LEU A 86 12.59 13.74 2.04
CA LEU A 86 11.95 13.83 0.72
C LEU A 86 12.87 13.51 -0.46
N PHE A 87 14.15 13.92 -0.39
CA PHE A 87 15.08 13.90 -1.52
C PHE A 87 16.18 12.84 -1.40
N THR A 88 16.16 12.01 -0.35
CA THR A 88 16.99 10.82 -0.29
C THR A 88 16.19 9.57 -0.67
N THR A 89 16.87 8.44 -0.85
CA THR A 89 16.17 7.20 -1.21
C THR A 89 15.25 6.78 -0.06
N PRO A 90 14.06 6.25 -0.35
CA PRO A 90 13.07 5.95 0.68
C PRO A 90 13.56 4.90 1.69
N GLU A 91 14.49 4.02 1.31
CA GLU A 91 15.14 3.09 2.24
C GLU A 91 16.04 3.80 3.25
N ARG A 92 16.76 4.85 2.82
CA ARG A 92 17.58 5.67 3.71
C ARG A 92 16.70 6.51 4.63
N SER A 93 15.66 7.15 4.10
CA SER A 93 14.67 7.89 4.90
C SER A 93 14.06 6.98 5.97
N LEU A 94 13.68 5.76 5.61
CA LEU A 94 13.13 4.78 6.55
C LEU A 94 14.15 4.39 7.65
N ARG A 95 15.41 4.14 7.28
CA ARG A 95 16.48 3.87 8.26
C ARG A 95 16.70 5.05 9.20
N THR A 96 16.72 6.29 8.71
CA THR A 96 16.87 7.47 9.56
C THR A 96 15.71 7.60 10.55
N LEU A 97 14.47 7.34 10.14
CA LEU A 97 13.30 7.34 11.02
C LEU A 97 13.40 6.29 12.14
N PHE A 98 14.04 5.14 11.89
CA PHE A 98 14.19 4.09 12.90
C PHE A 98 15.36 4.34 13.86
N HIS A 99 16.47 4.90 13.39
CA HIS A 99 17.72 4.91 14.14
C HIS A 99 18.16 6.28 14.66
N ASP A 100 17.67 7.39 14.11
CA ASP A 100 18.11 8.71 14.56
C ASP A 100 17.60 9.02 15.99
N PRO A 101 18.31 9.91 16.74
CA PRO A 101 17.93 10.30 18.08
C PRO A 101 16.62 11.12 18.14
N PRO A 102 16.01 11.29 19.33
CA PRO A 102 14.73 11.98 19.48
C PRO A 102 14.74 13.46 19.05
N SER A 103 15.90 14.12 19.09
CA SER A 103 16.05 15.55 18.76
C SER A 103 16.28 15.86 17.28
N SER A 104 16.38 14.85 16.41
CA SER A 104 16.73 15.04 14.99
C SER A 104 15.59 15.59 14.13
N PHE A 105 14.35 15.35 14.55
CA PHE A 105 13.16 15.68 13.78
C PHE A 105 12.19 16.50 14.63
N LYS A 106 11.78 17.66 14.12
CA LYS A 106 10.66 18.41 14.67
C LYS A 106 9.34 17.71 14.32
N VAL A 107 8.39 17.76 15.24
CA VAL A 107 7.09 17.10 15.09
C VAL A 107 6.28 17.69 13.94
N SER A 108 6.36 19.02 13.74
CA SER A 108 5.68 19.73 12.65
C SER A 108 6.11 19.21 11.28
N SER A 109 7.42 19.07 11.04
CA SER A 109 7.99 18.60 9.77
C SER A 109 7.55 17.16 9.47
N LEU A 110 7.53 16.30 10.48
CA LEU A 110 7.09 14.91 10.33
C LEU A 110 5.60 14.81 9.95
N ILE A 111 4.75 15.65 10.53
CA ILE A 111 3.31 15.69 10.18
C ILE A 111 3.13 16.18 8.75
N ILE A 112 3.85 17.22 8.34
CA ILE A 112 3.79 17.73 6.97
C ILE A 112 4.29 16.68 5.97
N PHE A 113 5.42 16.04 6.27
CA PHE A 113 5.96 14.93 5.48
C PHE A 113 4.95 13.79 5.35
N PHE A 114 4.37 13.34 6.47
CA PHE A 114 3.36 12.28 6.49
C PHE A 114 2.19 12.62 5.57
N MET A 115 1.59 13.81 5.72
CA MET A 115 0.42 14.20 4.93
C MET A 115 0.74 14.21 3.43
N ILE A 116 1.82 14.90 3.05
CA ILE A 116 2.15 15.08 1.64
C ILE A 116 2.58 13.76 0.99
N TYR A 117 3.43 13.01 1.66
CA TYR A 117 3.90 11.72 1.15
C TYR A 117 2.78 10.69 1.08
N TYR A 118 1.79 10.73 2.00
CA TYR A 118 0.59 9.88 1.93
C TYR A 118 -0.22 10.14 0.65
N PHE A 119 -0.54 11.41 0.35
CA PHE A 119 -1.29 11.75 -0.87
C PHE A 119 -0.50 11.48 -2.15
N ILE A 120 0.79 11.80 -2.17
CA ILE A 120 1.66 11.48 -3.31
C ILE A 120 1.69 9.97 -3.55
N ALA A 121 1.83 9.17 -2.49
CA ALA A 121 1.83 7.70 -2.60
C ALA A 121 0.48 7.17 -3.11
N CYS A 122 -0.66 7.73 -2.66
CA CYS A 122 -1.98 7.37 -3.20
C CYS A 122 -2.07 7.63 -4.71
N ILE A 123 -1.69 8.84 -5.15
CA ILE A 123 -1.81 9.23 -6.57
C ILE A 123 -0.82 8.45 -7.44
N THR A 124 0.39 8.19 -6.94
CA THR A 124 1.43 7.47 -7.69
C THR A 124 1.07 5.99 -7.84
N TYR A 125 0.35 5.43 -6.87
CA TYR A 125 -0.13 4.07 -6.96
C TYR A 125 -1.21 3.93 -8.03
N GLY A 126 -1.16 2.87 -8.82
CA GLY A 126 -2.07 2.64 -9.95
C GLY A 126 -1.67 3.35 -11.25
N LEU A 127 -0.49 3.96 -11.29
CA LEU A 127 0.12 4.40 -12.55
C LEU A 127 0.59 3.20 -13.37
N ALA A 128 0.68 3.39 -14.68
CA ALA A 128 1.18 2.38 -15.62
C ALA A 128 2.71 2.22 -15.57
N VAL A 129 3.27 2.06 -14.36
CA VAL A 129 4.70 1.91 -14.08
C VAL A 129 4.88 0.78 -13.06
N PRO A 130 5.84 -0.13 -13.25
CA PRO A 130 6.13 -1.16 -12.25
C PRO A 130 6.72 -0.50 -11.00
N ALA A 131 5.93 -0.45 -9.92
CA ALA A 131 6.32 0.15 -8.65
C ALA A 131 5.86 -0.71 -7.46
N GLY A 132 6.69 -0.78 -6.42
CA GLY A 132 6.37 -1.48 -5.18
C GLY A 132 5.64 -0.58 -4.18
N LEU A 133 4.65 -1.13 -3.49
CA LEU A 133 3.86 -0.41 -2.47
C LEU A 133 4.42 -0.58 -1.05
N PHE A 134 5.35 -1.51 -0.86
CA PHE A 134 5.85 -1.91 0.45
C PHE A 134 6.64 -0.79 1.15
N ILE A 135 7.68 -0.26 0.51
CA ILE A 135 8.57 0.76 1.10
C ILE A 135 7.83 2.09 1.35
N PRO A 136 7.02 2.63 0.40
CA PRO A 136 6.26 3.85 0.65
C PRO A 136 5.31 3.71 1.84
N SER A 137 4.64 2.56 1.97
CA SER A 137 3.74 2.30 3.10
C SER A 137 4.46 2.24 4.44
N LEU A 138 5.65 1.62 4.48
CA LEU A 138 6.50 1.62 5.67
C LEU A 138 6.95 3.04 6.03
N LEU A 139 7.31 3.86 5.04
CA LEU A 139 7.78 5.23 5.26
C LEU A 139 6.67 6.14 5.82
N ILE A 140 5.47 6.05 5.24
CA ILE A 140 4.26 6.70 5.76
C ILE A 140 4.03 6.28 7.21
N GLY A 141 4.05 4.97 7.48
CA GLY A 141 3.83 4.44 8.82
C GLY A 141 4.89 4.86 9.83
N ALA A 142 6.15 4.87 9.41
CA ALA A 142 7.28 5.30 10.21
C ALA A 142 7.18 6.77 10.57
N SER A 143 6.75 7.63 9.63
CA SER A 143 6.63 9.07 9.87
C SER A 143 5.61 9.40 10.98
N TRP A 144 4.38 8.89 10.90
CA TRP A 144 3.38 9.13 11.96
C TRP A 144 3.69 8.33 13.23
N GLY A 145 4.31 7.15 13.11
CA GLY A 145 4.78 6.38 14.26
C GLY A 145 5.83 7.15 15.06
N ARG A 146 6.74 7.82 14.36
CA ARG A 146 7.76 8.71 14.93
C ARG A 146 7.14 9.93 15.61
N VAL A 147 6.08 10.53 15.05
CA VAL A 147 5.34 11.62 15.69
C VAL A 147 4.81 11.19 17.06
N VAL A 148 4.17 10.03 17.12
CA VAL A 148 3.65 9.49 18.40
C VAL A 148 4.80 9.14 19.34
N GLY A 149 5.91 8.59 18.84
CA GLY A 149 7.10 8.32 19.64
C GLY A 149 7.73 9.57 20.24
N SER A 150 7.81 10.65 19.46
CA SER A 150 8.32 11.96 19.90
C SER A 150 7.42 12.55 21.00
N TRP A 151 6.09 12.45 20.83
CA TRP A 151 5.13 12.88 21.83
C TRP A 151 5.18 12.05 23.13
N MET A 152 5.43 10.74 23.01
CA MET A 152 5.61 9.87 24.18
C MET A 152 6.92 10.19 24.92
N ASN A 153 8.01 10.41 24.18
CA ASN A 153 9.30 10.80 24.76
C ASN A 153 9.23 12.17 25.45
N SER A 154 8.47 13.14 24.91
CA SER A 154 8.30 14.44 25.58
C SER A 154 7.47 14.34 26.87
N SER A 155 6.51 13.41 26.93
CA SER A 155 5.63 13.24 28.08
C SER A 155 6.24 12.37 29.18
N TYR A 156 6.97 11.32 28.79
CA TYR A 156 7.54 10.31 29.69
C TYR A 156 8.97 9.92 29.26
N PRO A 157 9.94 10.86 29.35
CA PRO A 157 11.29 10.67 28.82
C PRO A 157 12.06 9.51 29.48
N SER A 158 11.78 9.22 30.76
CA SER A 158 12.44 8.14 31.50
C SER A 158 11.93 6.74 31.13
N GLN A 159 10.68 6.62 30.67
CA GLN A 159 10.06 5.33 30.34
C GLN A 159 10.16 5.01 28.84
N PHE A 160 10.14 6.04 27.99
CA PHE A 160 10.11 5.89 26.54
C PHE A 160 11.17 6.77 25.85
N PRO A 161 12.47 6.47 26.03
CA PRO A 161 13.56 7.28 25.47
C PRO A 161 13.71 7.15 23.94
N ASP A 162 13.20 6.05 23.35
CA ASP A 162 13.48 5.68 21.96
C ASP A 162 12.25 5.85 21.03
N PRO A 163 12.10 6.98 20.32
CA PRO A 163 11.01 7.17 19.35
C PRO A 163 11.12 6.25 18.12
N GLY A 164 12.31 5.70 17.84
CA GLY A 164 12.53 4.77 16.73
C GLY A 164 11.72 3.48 16.83
N LYS A 165 11.50 2.97 18.06
CA LYS A 165 10.66 1.79 18.31
C LYS A 165 9.20 2.04 17.93
N PHE A 166 8.70 3.24 18.21
CA PHE A 166 7.34 3.65 17.83
C PHE A 166 7.21 3.89 16.33
N ALA A 167 8.26 4.40 15.68
CA ALA A 167 8.31 4.50 14.22
C ALA A 167 8.20 3.10 13.56
N LEU A 168 8.91 2.10 14.07
CA LEU A 168 8.80 0.72 13.58
C LEU A 168 7.39 0.15 13.75
N ILE A 169 6.77 0.33 14.93
CA ILE A 169 5.40 -0.13 15.19
C ILE A 169 4.40 0.57 14.27
N GLY A 170 4.57 1.88 14.04
CA GLY A 170 3.75 2.64 13.09
C GLY A 170 3.91 2.16 11.64
N ALA A 171 5.14 1.88 11.22
CA ALA A 171 5.45 1.32 9.91
C ALA A 171 4.72 -0.02 9.69
N ALA A 172 4.82 -0.92 10.69
CA ALA A 172 4.13 -2.19 10.66
C ALA A 172 2.61 -2.02 10.62
N ALA A 173 2.04 -1.15 11.46
CA ALA A 173 0.60 -0.91 11.51
C ALA A 173 0.04 -0.38 10.19
N GLN A 174 0.75 0.55 9.53
CA GLN A 174 0.33 1.10 8.24
C GLN A 174 0.37 0.05 7.14
N LEU A 175 1.48 -0.68 7.03
CA LEU A 175 1.65 -1.71 6.01
C LEU A 175 0.69 -2.89 6.24
N GLY A 176 0.49 -3.30 7.49
CA GLY A 176 -0.49 -4.31 7.88
C GLY A 176 -1.93 -3.89 7.61
N GLY A 177 -2.26 -2.59 7.70
CA GLY A 177 -3.57 -2.07 7.32
C GLY A 177 -3.83 -2.12 5.81
N ILE A 178 -2.81 -1.87 4.98
CA ILE A 178 -2.92 -1.86 3.51
C ILE A 178 -2.90 -3.29 2.94
N VAL A 179 -1.89 -4.09 3.32
CA VAL A 179 -1.60 -5.39 2.71
C VAL A 179 -2.23 -6.55 3.47
N ARG A 180 -2.51 -6.39 4.77
CA ARG A 180 -3.09 -7.42 5.67
C ARG A 180 -2.30 -8.72 5.81
N MET A 181 -1.01 -8.67 5.49
CA MET A 181 -0.04 -9.72 5.82
C MET A 181 0.46 -9.51 7.25
N THR A 182 0.14 -10.44 8.17
CA THR A 182 0.46 -10.30 9.60
C THR A 182 1.68 -11.11 10.02
N LEU A 183 1.68 -12.43 9.82
CA LEU A 183 2.76 -13.31 10.31
C LEU A 183 4.08 -13.09 9.56
N SER A 184 4.05 -13.15 8.23
CA SER A 184 5.24 -12.94 7.40
C SER A 184 5.86 -11.56 7.64
N LEU A 185 5.04 -10.52 7.72
CA LEU A 185 5.52 -9.16 7.98
C LEU A 185 6.17 -9.03 9.36
N THR A 186 5.56 -9.63 10.39
CA THR A 186 6.14 -9.63 11.74
C THR A 186 7.53 -10.26 11.73
N VAL A 187 7.68 -11.41 11.08
CA VAL A 187 8.97 -12.11 10.99
C VAL A 187 10.00 -11.27 10.24
N ILE A 188 9.63 -10.69 9.08
CA ILE A 188 10.55 -9.84 8.30
C ILE A 188 11.04 -8.64 9.12
N LEU A 189 10.14 -7.94 9.83
CA LEU A 189 10.52 -6.78 10.65
C LEU A 189 11.32 -7.19 11.89
N MET A 190 11.02 -8.34 12.50
CA MET A 190 11.77 -8.88 13.63
C MET A 190 13.19 -9.26 13.23
N GLU A 191 13.36 -9.96 12.10
CA GLU A 191 14.68 -10.32 11.55
C GLU A 191 15.47 -9.06 11.15
N ALA A 192 14.83 -8.11 10.46
CA ALA A 192 15.47 -6.86 10.04
C ALA A 192 15.94 -5.98 11.22
N THR A 193 15.28 -6.09 12.38
CA THR A 193 15.66 -5.35 13.59
C THR A 193 16.60 -6.13 14.50
N GLY A 194 16.77 -7.44 14.28
CA GLY A 194 17.61 -8.31 15.09
C GLY A 194 17.15 -8.43 16.56
N ASN A 195 15.89 -8.07 16.87
CA ASN A 195 15.37 -8.09 18.23
C ASN A 195 14.01 -8.78 18.33
N VAL A 196 14.04 -10.02 18.81
CA VAL A 196 12.87 -10.88 18.98
C VAL A 196 11.84 -10.32 19.97
N ILE A 197 12.28 -9.54 20.96
CA ILE A 197 11.41 -8.97 22.00
C ILE A 197 10.41 -7.98 21.38
N VAL A 198 10.79 -7.30 20.29
CA VAL A 198 9.92 -6.36 19.57
C VAL A 198 8.86 -7.10 18.73
N GLY A 199 9.00 -8.40 18.51
CA GLY A 199 8.05 -9.21 17.74
C GLY A 199 6.66 -9.28 18.36
N LEU A 200 6.54 -9.43 19.69
CA LEU A 200 5.25 -9.52 20.38
C LEU A 200 4.38 -8.25 20.22
N PRO A 201 4.89 -7.03 20.52
CA PRO A 201 4.10 -5.82 20.30
C PRO A 201 3.79 -5.58 18.81
N LEU A 202 4.70 -5.93 17.89
CA LEU A 202 4.43 -5.85 16.45
C LEU A 202 3.26 -6.74 16.04
N LEU A 203 3.26 -8.01 16.47
CA LEU A 203 2.19 -8.94 16.15
C LEU A 203 0.83 -8.44 16.66
N MET A 204 0.77 -7.96 17.91
CA MET A 204 -0.45 -7.38 18.48
C MET A 204 -0.94 -6.18 17.67
N THR A 205 -0.04 -5.27 17.28
CA THR A 205 -0.43 -4.11 16.47
C THR A 205 -0.91 -4.49 15.08
N LEU A 206 -0.30 -5.51 14.46
CA LEU A 206 -0.66 -6.01 13.14
C LEU A 206 -2.00 -6.74 13.14
N ILE A 207 -2.31 -7.51 14.18
CA ILE A 207 -3.63 -8.16 14.33
C ILE A 207 -4.72 -7.10 14.44
N VAL A 208 -4.51 -6.07 15.26
CA VAL A 208 -5.49 -4.97 15.41
C VAL A 208 -5.63 -4.18 14.11
N ALA A 209 -4.52 -3.86 13.43
CA ALA A 209 -4.54 -3.16 12.14
C ALA A 209 -5.26 -3.98 11.06
N LYS A 210 -5.02 -5.29 11.01
CA LYS A 210 -5.72 -6.21 10.10
C LYS A 210 -7.21 -6.22 10.40
N TYR A 211 -7.60 -6.45 11.65
CA TYR A 211 -9.01 -6.56 12.03
C TYR A 211 -9.79 -5.27 11.72
N THR A 212 -9.20 -4.12 12.03
CA THR A 212 -9.81 -2.81 11.72
C THR A 212 -9.86 -2.55 10.21
N GLY A 213 -8.82 -2.95 9.46
CA GLY A 213 -8.81 -2.88 8.00
C GLY A 213 -9.88 -3.78 7.35
N ASP A 214 -9.98 -5.04 7.81
CA ASP A 214 -10.94 -6.03 7.34
C ASP A 214 -12.40 -5.57 7.54
N TYR A 215 -12.67 -4.81 8.60
CA TYR A 215 -13.99 -4.23 8.82
C TYR A 215 -14.34 -3.10 7.83
N LEU A 216 -13.34 -2.34 7.36
CA LEU A 216 -13.55 -1.12 6.58
C LEU A 216 -13.50 -1.34 5.07
N SER A 217 -12.68 -2.28 4.58
CA SER A 217 -12.49 -2.55 3.15
C SER A 217 -12.07 -4.00 2.90
N GLU A 218 -11.89 -4.38 1.64
CA GLU A 218 -11.13 -5.57 1.23
C GLU A 218 -9.63 -5.25 1.09
N THR A 219 -8.77 -6.28 0.96
CA THR A 219 -7.32 -6.08 0.85
C THR A 219 -6.93 -5.45 -0.47
N ILE A 220 -5.78 -4.76 -0.51
CA ILE A 220 -5.25 -4.21 -1.76
C ILE A 220 -4.84 -5.31 -2.74
N ILE A 221 -4.37 -6.46 -2.24
CA ILE A 221 -3.92 -7.57 -3.08
C ILE A 221 -5.13 -8.24 -3.74
N GLU A 222 -6.21 -8.51 -3.00
CA GLU A 222 -7.44 -9.08 -3.58
C GLU A 222 -7.99 -8.16 -4.68
N LYS A 223 -8.03 -6.85 -4.42
CA LYS A 223 -8.45 -5.86 -5.43
C LYS A 223 -7.56 -5.83 -6.66
N LEU A 224 -6.24 -5.87 -6.47
CA LEU A 224 -5.30 -5.96 -7.60
C LEU A 224 -5.50 -7.25 -8.38
N THR A 225 -5.69 -8.39 -7.71
CA THR A 225 -5.93 -9.67 -8.40
C THR A 225 -7.24 -9.69 -9.15
N ASP A 226 -8.30 -9.09 -8.61
CA ASP A 226 -9.58 -8.96 -9.30
C ASP A 226 -9.47 -7.99 -10.50
N GLU A 227 -8.74 -6.88 -10.36
CA GLU A 227 -8.49 -5.95 -11.46
C GLU A 227 -7.57 -6.53 -12.54
N ASP A 228 -6.52 -7.25 -12.16
CA ASP A 228 -5.63 -7.97 -13.10
C ASP A 228 -6.39 -9.11 -13.79
N LEU A 229 -7.34 -9.75 -13.08
CA LEU A 229 -8.22 -10.75 -13.65
C LEU A 229 -9.23 -10.12 -14.62
N ASP A 230 -9.80 -8.96 -14.31
CA ASP A 230 -10.67 -8.20 -15.22
C ASP A 230 -9.91 -7.74 -16.48
N LEU A 231 -8.66 -7.28 -16.31
CA LEU A 231 -7.76 -6.94 -17.42
C LEU A 231 -7.44 -8.17 -18.29
N PHE A 232 -7.38 -9.37 -17.68
CA PHE A 232 -7.20 -10.63 -18.39
C PHE A 232 -8.51 -11.16 -19.02
N ILE A 233 -9.67 -10.89 -18.39
CA ILE A 233 -11.00 -11.23 -18.90
C ILE A 233 -11.33 -10.39 -20.15
N ASP A 234 -10.88 -9.14 -20.26
CA ASP A 234 -11.07 -8.34 -21.48
C ASP A 234 -10.32 -8.92 -22.71
N PHE A 235 -9.34 -9.81 -22.49
CA PHE A 235 -8.66 -10.58 -23.55
C PHE A 235 -9.28 -11.97 -23.83
N ARG A 236 -10.33 -12.39 -23.10
CA ARG A 236 -11.08 -13.62 -23.36
C ARG A 236 -12.56 -13.28 -23.59
N PRO A 237 -13.07 -13.38 -24.83
CA PRO A 237 -14.51 -13.24 -25.04
C PRO A 237 -15.20 -14.40 -24.31
N TYR A 238 -16.12 -14.06 -23.39
CA TYR A 238 -17.05 -14.94 -22.67
C TYR A 238 -16.43 -15.97 -21.71
N MET A 239 -16.46 -15.69 -20.41
CA MET A 239 -16.59 -16.73 -19.38
C MET A 239 -17.85 -16.46 -18.55
N CYS A 240 -18.67 -17.50 -18.40
CA CYS A 240 -19.96 -17.46 -17.72
C CYS A 240 -19.83 -17.16 -16.23
N GLU A 241 -20.55 -16.16 -15.73
CA GLU A 241 -20.83 -16.01 -14.29
C GLU A 241 -21.84 -17.08 -13.85
N ALA A 242 -21.52 -17.80 -12.78
CA ALA A 242 -22.48 -18.64 -12.08
C ALA A 242 -23.25 -17.77 -11.06
N PRO A 243 -24.58 -17.63 -11.15
CA PRO A 243 -25.33 -16.90 -10.16
C PRO A 243 -25.59 -17.82 -8.95
N TYR A 244 -25.16 -17.37 -7.77
CA TYR A 244 -25.43 -17.92 -6.43
C TYR A 244 -24.66 -19.16 -5.96
N SER A 245 -24.14 -19.07 -4.74
CA SER A 245 -23.50 -20.15 -3.98
C SER A 245 -24.53 -21.17 -3.53
N VAL A 246 -24.61 -22.31 -4.20
CA VAL A 246 -25.44 -23.46 -3.78
C VAL A 246 -24.62 -24.30 -2.76
N PRO A 247 -25.00 -24.36 -1.48
CA PRO A 247 -24.20 -25.06 -0.45
C PRO A 247 -24.17 -26.59 -0.62
N GLU A 248 -25.15 -27.17 -1.31
CA GLU A 248 -25.36 -28.62 -1.43
C GLU A 248 -24.45 -29.33 -2.45
N LEU A 249 -23.70 -28.59 -3.28
CA LEU A 249 -22.79 -29.15 -4.29
C LEU A 249 -21.32 -29.22 -3.82
N ARG A 250 -21.07 -28.94 -2.54
CA ARG A 250 -19.74 -28.89 -1.95
C ARG A 250 -19.15 -30.30 -1.80
N GLY A 251 -18.50 -30.77 -2.86
CA GLY A 251 -17.71 -32.01 -2.86
C GLY A 251 -17.84 -32.88 -4.11
N MET A 252 -18.77 -32.59 -5.04
CA MET A 252 -19.00 -33.44 -6.22
C MET A 252 -18.49 -32.85 -7.54
N ILE A 253 -18.07 -31.58 -7.58
CA ILE A 253 -17.69 -30.91 -8.83
C ILE A 253 -16.25 -30.39 -8.72
N THR A 254 -15.39 -30.80 -9.66
CA THR A 254 -14.05 -30.23 -9.78
C THR A 254 -14.05 -29.02 -10.71
N ARG A 255 -13.06 -28.12 -10.57
CA ARG A 255 -12.94 -26.86 -11.32
C ARG A 255 -12.93 -27.04 -12.85
N LYS A 256 -12.65 -28.24 -13.36
CA LYS A 256 -12.69 -28.58 -14.80
C LYS A 256 -14.10 -28.80 -15.34
N ASP A 257 -15.06 -29.16 -14.49
CA ASP A 257 -16.42 -29.52 -14.90
C ASP A 257 -17.30 -28.27 -15.04
N LEU A 258 -17.08 -27.24 -14.20
CA LEU A 258 -17.83 -25.97 -14.22
C LEU A 258 -17.78 -25.21 -15.55
N CYS A 259 -16.70 -25.32 -16.32
CA CYS A 259 -16.62 -24.68 -17.64
C CYS A 259 -17.34 -25.45 -18.75
N ARG A 260 -17.82 -26.67 -18.47
CA ARG A 260 -18.38 -27.57 -19.47
C ARG A 260 -19.90 -27.73 -19.37
N PHE A 261 -20.53 -27.41 -18.24
CA PHE A 261 -21.94 -27.70 -18.05
C PHE A 261 -22.78 -26.44 -17.80
N ARG A 262 -23.94 -26.34 -18.47
CA ARG A 262 -24.98 -25.36 -18.15
C ARG A 262 -26.01 -26.03 -17.24
N PHE A 263 -26.36 -25.37 -16.14
CA PHE A 263 -27.34 -25.86 -15.16
C PHE A 263 -28.59 -24.98 -15.21
N GLU A 264 -29.76 -25.58 -15.40
CA GLU A 264 -31.06 -24.90 -15.29
C GLU A 264 -31.89 -25.57 -14.19
N ALA A 265 -32.38 -24.77 -13.25
CA ALA A 265 -33.21 -25.23 -12.14
C ALA A 265 -34.69 -25.24 -12.53
N TYR A 266 -35.40 -26.34 -12.27
CA TYR A 266 -36.84 -26.46 -12.49
C TYR A 266 -37.49 -27.12 -11.27
N GLY A 267 -38.00 -26.29 -10.35
CA GLY A 267 -38.53 -26.76 -9.07
C GLY A 267 -37.44 -27.45 -8.23
N ASP A 268 -37.73 -28.63 -7.71
CA ASP A 268 -36.81 -29.42 -6.87
C ASP A 268 -35.80 -30.28 -7.67
N ALA A 269 -35.67 -30.06 -8.98
CA ALA A 269 -34.77 -30.82 -9.85
C ALA A 269 -33.86 -29.91 -10.71
N PHE A 270 -32.65 -30.40 -11.00
CA PHE A 270 -31.66 -29.71 -11.84
C PHE A 270 -31.46 -30.43 -13.17
N ARG A 271 -31.48 -29.66 -14.28
CA ARG A 271 -31.12 -30.14 -15.61
C ARG A 271 -29.67 -29.76 -15.92
N VAL A 272 -28.87 -30.72 -16.40
CA VAL A 272 -27.44 -30.55 -16.70
C VAL A 272 -27.21 -30.80 -18.19
N GLU A 273 -26.72 -29.81 -18.93
CA GLU A 273 -26.36 -29.92 -20.36
C GLU A 273 -24.84 -29.71 -20.59
N GLU A 274 -24.19 -30.60 -21.35
CA GLU A 274 -22.75 -30.55 -21.67
C GLU A 274 -22.47 -29.66 -22.91
N LEU A 275 -21.74 -28.56 -22.73
CA LEU A 275 -21.27 -27.64 -23.77
C LEU A 275 -19.97 -28.18 -24.41
N ALA A 276 -20.10 -29.09 -25.38
CA ALA A 276 -18.98 -29.45 -26.26
C ALA A 276 -18.80 -28.40 -27.38
N PHE A 277 -17.74 -27.61 -27.28
CA PHE A 277 -17.04 -26.85 -28.34
C PHE A 277 -17.75 -26.75 -29.72
N SER A 278 -18.51 -25.66 -29.96
CA SER A 278 -19.10 -25.37 -31.28
C SER A 278 -18.03 -24.87 -32.25
N ARG A 279 -17.50 -25.76 -33.09
CA ARG A 279 -16.69 -25.42 -34.27
C ARG A 279 -17.64 -25.27 -35.46
N LYS A 280 -17.77 -24.05 -36.03
CA LYS A 280 -18.50 -23.83 -37.29
C LYS A 280 -17.81 -24.63 -38.42
N ILE A 281 -18.49 -25.63 -38.95
CA ILE A 281 -18.11 -26.29 -40.21
C ILE A 281 -19.02 -25.72 -41.30
N THR A 282 -18.42 -25.06 -42.28
CA THR A 282 -19.08 -24.52 -43.48
C THR A 282 -19.67 -25.64 -44.33
N LYS A 283 -20.87 -25.41 -44.89
CA LYS A 283 -21.57 -26.37 -45.77
C LYS A 283 -20.72 -26.73 -47.00
N PRO A 284 -20.67 -27.99 -47.45
CA PRO A 284 -20.37 -28.29 -48.83
C PRO A 284 -21.55 -27.83 -49.70
N VAL A 285 -21.23 -27.09 -50.76
CA VAL A 285 -22.15 -26.69 -51.81
C VAL A 285 -22.60 -27.95 -52.55
N ALA A 286 -23.91 -28.07 -52.80
CA ALA A 286 -24.48 -29.13 -53.62
C ALA A 286 -24.09 -28.94 -55.09
N SER A 287 -23.65 -30.02 -55.74
CA SER A 287 -23.63 -30.19 -57.19
C SER A 287 -24.13 -31.57 -57.52
#